data_AF-A0A357TEG4-F1
#
_entry.id   AF-A0A357TEG4-F1
#
_cell.length_a   1.000
_cell.length_b   1.000
_cell.length_c   1.000
_cell.angle_alpha   90.00
_cell.angle_beta   90.00
_cell.angle_gamma   90.00
#
_symmetry.space_group_name_H-M   'P 1'
#
loop_
_entity.id
_entity.type
_entity.pdbx_description
1 polymer ?
#
loop_
_entity_poly.entity_id
_entity_poly.type
_entity_poly.pdbx_seq_one_letter_code
_entity_poly.pdbx_strand_id
1 'polypeptide(L)' 'MLNRGGVIGGSSAGATIQGSYLVRGAPEGNYIMMSHGHEEGFGFLRNSAIDQHLLARKRENDLLPVIRRHPQLLGVGID' A
#
# COMPACT_ATOMS: atom_id res chain seq x y z
N MET A 1 12.35 -2.38 15.82
CA MET A 1 13.05 -3.28 14.88
C MET A 1 13.98 -2.47 13.99
N LEU A 2 13.46 -1.54 13.18
CA LEU A 2 14.25 -0.62 12.34
C LEU A 2 15.21 0.28 13.14
N ASN A 3 14.77 0.89 14.25
CA ASN A 3 15.62 1.75 15.10
C ASN A 3 16.81 1.02 15.76
N ARG A 4 16.90 -0.31 15.63
CA ARG A 4 18.00 -1.13 16.13
C ARG A 4 18.89 -1.66 14.99
N GLY A 5 18.80 -1.08 13.79
CA GLY A 5 19.55 -1.50 12.61
C GLY A 5 19.03 -2.78 11.92
N GLY A 6 17.82 -3.24 12.28
CA GLY A 6 17.20 -4.40 11.64
C GLY A 6 16.66 -4.07 10.24
N VAL A 7 16.61 -5.07 9.37
CA VAL A 7 16.06 -4.97 8.01
C VAL A 7 14.67 -5.60 7.97
N ILE A 8 13.76 -4.98 7.22
CA ILE A 8 12.42 -5.51 6.91
C ILE A 8 12.26 -5.52 5.39
N GLY A 9 11.67 -6.58 4.87
CA GLY A 9 11.32 -6.70 3.46
C GLY A 9 10.04 -7.50 3.29
N GLY A 10 9.38 -7.31 2.15
CA GLY A 10 8.16 -8.04 1.80
C GLY A 10 7.85 -7.86 0.32
N SER A 11 7.23 -8.87 -0.27
CA SER A 11 6.74 -8.86 -1.66
C SER A 11 5.21 -8.97 -1.69
N SER A 12 4.59 -8.51 -2.78
CA SER A 12 3.13 -8.52 -2.94
C SER A 12 2.43 -7.91 -1.70
N ALA A 13 1.49 -8.60 -1.05
CA ALA A 13 0.85 -8.10 0.17
C ALA A 13 1.84 -7.65 1.26
N GLY A 14 3.01 -8.29 1.34
CA GLY A 14 4.08 -7.92 2.26
C GLY A 14 4.76 -6.58 1.92
N ALA A 15 4.72 -6.13 0.66
CA ALA A 15 5.16 -4.78 0.28
C ALA A 15 4.09 -3.75 0.64
N THR A 16 2.82 -4.04 0.35
CA THR A 16 1.68 -3.16 0.62
C THR A 16 1.55 -2.81 2.11
N ILE A 17 1.68 -3.81 3.00
CA ILE A 17 1.53 -3.62 4.45
C ILE A 17 2.62 -2.74 5.08
N GLN A 18 3.74 -2.47 4.37
CA GLN A 18 4.82 -1.62 4.91
C GLN A 18 4.42 -0.15 5.00
N GLY A 19 3.50 0.31 4.14
CA GLY A 19 3.00 1.68 4.15
C GLY A 19 2.16 1.99 5.39
N SER A 20 1.89 3.27 5.64
CA SER A 20 0.97 3.68 6.69
C SER A 20 -0.50 3.51 6.30
N TYR A 21 -0.80 3.55 5.00
CA TYR A 21 -2.14 3.35 4.46
C TYR A 21 -2.20 2.06 3.63
N LEU A 22 -3.00 1.11 4.08
CA LEU A 22 -3.21 -0.18 3.43
C LEU A 22 -4.22 -0.04 2.30
N VAL A 23 -3.76 -0.25 1.07
CA VAL A 23 -4.64 -0.41 -0.10
C VAL A 23 -4.95 -1.89 -0.31
N ARG A 24 -6.12 -2.20 -0.87
CA ARG A 24 -6.50 -3.59 -1.21
C ARG A 24 -6.55 -4.56 -0.01
N GLY A 25 -6.83 -4.04 1.19
CA GLY A 25 -6.97 -4.82 2.43
C GLY A 25 -8.33 -5.49 2.64
N ALA A 26 -9.23 -5.42 1.65
CA ALA A 26 -10.61 -5.87 1.79
C ALA A 26 -10.73 -7.41 1.89
N PRO A 27 -11.54 -7.94 2.82
CA PRO A 27 -11.84 -9.38 2.89
C PRO A 27 -12.45 -9.94 1.61
N GLU A 28 -13.19 -9.12 0.86
CA GLU A 28 -13.88 -9.48 -0.39
C GLU A 28 -12.91 -9.60 -1.58
N GLY A 29 -11.68 -9.11 -1.43
CA GLY A 29 -10.60 -9.28 -2.40
C GLY A 29 -9.86 -8.01 -2.79
N ASN A 30 -8.86 -8.19 -3.67
CA ASN A 30 -7.85 -7.17 -3.95
C ASN A 30 -8.29 -6.04 -4.91
N TYR A 31 -9.56 -5.98 -5.31
CA TYR A 31 -10.07 -4.97 -6.24
C TYR A 31 -10.51 -3.68 -5.56
N ILE A 32 -10.75 -3.73 -4.25
CA ILE A 32 -11.21 -2.59 -3.46
C ILE A 32 -9.99 -1.83 -2.95
N MET A 33 -9.70 -0.68 -3.55
CA MET A 33 -8.50 0.10 -3.20
C MET A 33 -8.53 0.64 -1.77
N MET A 34 -9.70 1.04 -1.29
CA MET A 34 -9.89 1.61 0.04
C MET A 34 -11.08 0.88 0.67
N SER A 35 -10.80 -0.04 1.59
CA SER A 35 -11.83 -0.81 2.29
C SER A 35 -11.95 -0.30 3.71
N HIS A 36 -13.15 0.15 4.08
CA HIS A 36 -13.40 0.80 5.36
C HIS A 36 -13.10 -0.13 6.54
N GLY A 37 -12.24 0.31 7.46
CA GLY A 37 -11.76 -0.48 8.59
C GLY A 37 -10.56 -1.38 8.27
N HIS A 38 -10.05 -1.35 7.04
CA HIS A 38 -8.92 -2.14 6.56
C HIS A 38 -7.83 -1.29 5.91
N GLU A 39 -7.75 0.01 6.25
CA GLU A 39 -6.81 0.95 5.65
C GLU A 39 -5.54 1.18 6.48
N GLU A 40 -5.38 0.51 7.62
CA GLU A 40 -4.18 0.67 8.47
C GLU A 40 -3.08 -0.33 8.09
N GLY A 41 -1.92 0.18 7.69
CA GLY A 41 -0.72 -0.62 7.49
C GLY A 41 0.23 -0.55 8.69
N PHE A 42 1.37 -1.24 8.63
CA PHE A 42 2.37 -1.23 9.71
C PHE A 42 3.10 0.11 9.85
N GLY A 43 3.05 0.97 8.83
CA GLY A 43 3.62 2.32 8.90
C GLY A 43 5.14 2.35 9.03
N PHE A 44 5.84 1.32 8.56
CA PHE A 44 7.29 1.32 8.47
C PHE A 44 7.79 2.37 7.47
N LEU A 45 7.06 2.55 6.36
CA LEU A 45 7.13 3.73 5.51
C LEU A 45 5.96 4.64 5.84
N ARG A 46 6.24 5.76 6.51
CA ARG A 46 5.21 6.70 6.98
C ARG A 46 4.67 7.55 5.84
N ASN A 47 3.40 7.94 5.94
CA ASN A 47 2.68 8.77 4.98
C ASN A 47 2.74 8.19 3.56
N SER A 48 2.55 6.88 3.41
CA SER A 48 2.59 6.22 2.12
C SER A 48 1.49 5.19 1.93
N ALA A 49 1.15 4.96 0.65
CA ALA A 49 0.35 3.84 0.16
C ALA A 49 1.16 3.11 -0.92
N ILE A 50 1.26 1.78 -0.84
CA ILE A 50 2.09 0.97 -1.74
C ILE A 50 1.20 -0.04 -2.47
N ASP A 51 1.18 0.02 -3.81
CA ASP A 51 0.51 -0.98 -4.66
C ASP A 51 1.55 -1.74 -5.49
N GLN A 52 1.26 -3.01 -5.75
CA GLN A 52 2.20 -3.98 -6.30
C GLN A 52 1.60 -4.72 -7.50
N HIS A 53 2.46 -5.19 -8.40
CA HIS A 53 2.09 -5.84 -9.65
C HIS A 53 1.32 -4.92 -10.62
N LEU A 54 1.71 -3.65 -10.74
CA LEU A 54 0.98 -2.67 -11.54
C LEU A 54 0.89 -3.07 -13.01
N LEU A 55 2.02 -3.30 -13.67
CA LEU A 55 2.10 -3.70 -15.08
C LEU A 55 1.56 -5.13 -15.30
N ALA A 56 1.92 -6.06 -14.40
CA ALA A 56 1.48 -7.45 -14.50
C ALA A 56 -0.05 -7.59 -14.42
N ARG A 57 -0.73 -6.65 -13.75
CA ARG A 57 -2.19 -6.63 -13.60
C ARG A 57 -2.88 -5.52 -14.39
N LYS A 58 -2.13 -4.65 -15.09
CA LYS A 58 -2.62 -3.49 -15.85
C LYS A 58 -3.41 -2.50 -14.97
N ARG A 59 -2.82 -2.09 -13.84
CA ARG A 59 -3.45 -1.31 -12.76
C ARG A 59 -2.64 -0.07 -12.37
N GLU A 60 -1.87 0.48 -13.30
CA GLU A 60 -0.95 1.61 -13.07
C GLU A 60 -1.67 2.85 -12.50
N ASN A 61 -2.97 2.97 -12.78
CA ASN A 61 -3.80 4.10 -12.39
C ASN A 61 -4.62 3.87 -11.11
N ASP A 62 -4.63 2.66 -10.54
CA ASP A 62 -5.53 2.30 -9.44
C ASP A 62 -5.23 3.08 -8.15
N LEU A 63 -3.98 3.52 -7.97
CA LEU A 63 -3.59 4.32 -6.80
C LEU A 63 -4.04 5.78 -6.89
N LEU A 64 -4.32 6.30 -8.08
CA LEU A 64 -4.74 7.69 -8.29
C LEU A 64 -5.96 8.11 -7.43
N PRO A 65 -7.07 7.34 -7.37
CA PRO A 65 -8.19 7.68 -6.48
C PRO A 65 -7.79 7.73 -4.99
N VAL A 66 -6.84 6.88 -4.55
CA VAL A 66 -6.33 6.91 -3.16
C VAL A 66 -5.61 8.22 -2.89
N ILE A 67 -4.70 8.62 -3.78
CA ILE A 67 -3.92 9.86 -3.63
C ILE A 67 -4.81 11.10 -3.74
N ARG A 68 -5.82 11.11 -4.61
CA ARG A 68 -6.79 12.21 -4.66
C ARG A 68 -7.59 12.35 -3.37
N ARG A 69 -7.94 11.23 -2.72
CA ARG A 69 -8.66 11.22 -1.44
C ARG A 69 -7.76 11.58 -0.26
N HIS A 70 -6.49 11.20 -0.32
CA HIS A 70 -5.48 11.36 0.72
C HIS A 70 -4.22 12.02 0.14
N PRO A 71 -4.27 13.32 -0.19
CA PRO A 71 -3.18 14.03 -0.88
C PRO A 71 -1.87 14.13 -0.08
N GLN A 72 -1.92 13.85 1.23
CA GLN A 72 -0.75 13.77 2.09
C GLN A 72 0.06 12.48 1.94
N LEU A 73 -0.49 11.46 1.27
CA LEU A 73 0.20 10.18 1.06
C LEU A 73 1.12 10.26 -0.15
N LEU A 74 2.33 9.71 -0.01
CA LEU A 74 3.15 9.32 -1.14
C LEU A 74 2.63 8.00 -1.72
N GLY A 75 2.23 8.03 -3.00
CA GLY A 75 1.84 6.83 -3.72
C GLY A 75 3.04 6.14 -4.36
N VAL A 76 3.24 4.85 -4.05
CA VAL A 76 4.33 4.05 -4.60
C VAL A 76 3.76 2.85 -5.35
N GLY A 77 4.00 2.79 -6.65
CA GLY A 77 3.72 1.64 -7.50
C GLY A 77 4.97 0.79 -7.73
N ILE A 78 4.88 -0.52 -7.53
CA ILE A 78 5.99 -1.47 -7.71
C ILE A 78 5.55 -2.62 -8.63
N ASP A 79 6.42 -3.08 -9.52
CA ASP A 79 6.18 -4.25 -10.39
C ASP A 79 6.83 -5.54 -9.89
#